data_AF-A0AAU8TRZ8-F1
#
_entry.id   AF-A0AAU8TRZ8-F1
#
_cell.length_a   1.000
_cell.length_b   1.000
_cell.length_c   1.000
_cell.angle_alpha   90.00
_cell.angle_beta   90.00
_cell.angle_gamma   90.00
#
_symmetry.space_group_name_H-M   'P 1'
#
loop_
_entity.id
_entity.type
_entity.pdbx_description
1 polymer ?
#
loop_
_entity_poly.entity_id
_entity_poly.type
_entity_poly.pdbx_seq_one_letter_code
_entity_poly.pdbx_strand_id
1 'polypeptide(L)'
;MPRSRFLSGSWYVYLNLLFVFVLLVVYYCMGGWSFPDYPNYVTIVNNGGYLFSKDEYLAEWVSRFFLSQGLGFFESADQVVDFFALFVQIFYILFVFYFGVTKESISRRGWFFFTAVLGPLLITTALRASPAYILIAYIAATGGRLNLKFVLLSLLAVSFHDSALILVAVYVASCVMSHMFKVIGQRFYLCLMWCSLALILLSQQVAFVLFSVVSKLDIGIRSVYFQELPETSIVKKIFMVVIWVVAYTTVKNLTVNTRTKIFVCGSVLLTAISFSLSEVVGIRFALYVLGSCVLAKGAFLFSGQHNSRYRQIDVVLAVAYFCLVFMDILRNARGA
;
A
#
# COMPACT_ATOMS: atom_id res chain seq x y z
N MET A 1 -39.98 -18.22 3.01
CA MET A 1 -39.77 -16.78 2.72
C MET A 1 -38.71 -16.64 1.63
N PRO A 2 -39.03 -16.04 0.48
CA PRO A 2 -38.05 -15.86 -0.59
C PRO A 2 -37.04 -14.78 -0.16
N ARG A 3 -35.76 -15.13 -0.10
CA ARG A 3 -34.67 -14.15 0.10
C ARG A 3 -34.74 -13.13 -1.03
N SER A 4 -34.94 -11.86 -0.68
CA SER A 4 -34.97 -10.77 -1.65
C SER A 4 -33.67 -10.77 -2.47
N ARG A 5 -33.80 -11.00 -3.78
CA ARG A 5 -32.68 -10.93 -4.75
C ARG A 5 -32.06 -9.53 -4.85
N PHE A 6 -32.62 -8.54 -4.16
CA PHE A 6 -32.20 -7.15 -4.16
C PHE A 6 -30.92 -6.88 -3.35
N LEU A 7 -30.51 -7.80 -2.46
CA LEU A 7 -29.27 -7.70 -1.67
C LEU A 7 -28.21 -8.71 -2.17
N SER A 8 -28.08 -8.87 -3.49
CA SER A 8 -26.91 -9.54 -4.05
C SER A 8 -25.64 -8.71 -3.76
N GLY A 9 -24.48 -9.35 -3.63
CA GLY A 9 -23.21 -8.70 -3.29
C GLY A 9 -22.74 -7.59 -4.25
N SER A 10 -23.54 -7.24 -5.27
CA SER A 10 -23.31 -6.15 -6.23
C SER A 10 -23.52 -4.75 -5.64
N TRP A 11 -24.25 -4.61 -4.52
CA TRP A 11 -24.45 -3.31 -3.88
C TRP A 11 -23.14 -2.66 -3.38
N TYR A 12 -22.15 -3.47 -2.98
CA TYR A 12 -20.81 -3.02 -2.60
C TYR A 12 -20.05 -2.34 -3.75
N VAL A 13 -20.36 -2.67 -5.00
CA VAL A 13 -19.75 -2.03 -6.17
C VAL A 13 -20.29 -0.60 -6.30
N TYR A 14 -21.61 -0.42 -6.19
CA TYR A 14 -22.22 0.92 -6.27
C TYR A 14 -21.79 1.81 -5.09
N LEU A 15 -21.71 1.25 -3.88
CA LEU A 15 -21.15 1.94 -2.73
C LEU A 15 -19.69 2.38 -2.96
N ASN A 16 -18.87 1.51 -3.54
CA ASN A 16 -17.49 1.83 -3.88
C ASN A 16 -17.41 3.01 -4.85
N LEU A 17 -18.21 2.97 -5.91
CA LEU A 17 -18.25 4.03 -6.91
C LEU A 17 -18.73 5.34 -6.28
N LEU A 18 -19.77 5.30 -5.45
CA LEU A 18 -20.24 6.47 -4.72
C LEU A 18 -19.16 7.05 -3.80
N PHE A 19 -18.43 6.18 -3.08
CA PHE A 19 -17.35 6.62 -2.21
C PHE A 19 -16.21 7.27 -2.99
N VAL A 20 -15.77 6.65 -4.09
CA VAL A 20 -14.74 7.22 -4.97
C VAL A 20 -15.19 8.54 -5.56
N PHE A 21 -16.45 8.63 -6.01
CA PHE A 21 -17.03 9.86 -6.54
C PHE A 21 -17.03 10.98 -5.50
N VAL A 22 -17.52 10.71 -4.27
CA VAL A 22 -17.50 11.69 -3.17
C VAL A 22 -16.07 12.14 -2.87
N LEU A 23 -15.11 11.21 -2.88
CA LEU A 23 -13.71 11.52 -2.61
C LEU A 23 -13.10 12.43 -3.68
N LEU A 24 -13.42 12.19 -4.95
CA LEU A 24 -13.02 13.05 -6.07
C LEU A 24 -13.68 14.43 -5.96
N VAL A 25 -14.97 14.50 -5.65
CA VAL A 25 -15.66 15.77 -5.43
C VAL A 25 -14.96 16.57 -4.33
N VAL A 26 -14.65 15.95 -3.19
CA VAL A 26 -13.93 16.63 -2.10
C VAL A 26 -12.54 17.07 -2.54
N TYR A 27 -11.80 16.21 -3.26
CA TYR A 27 -10.47 16.54 -3.79
C TYR A 27 -10.51 17.79 -4.68
N TYR A 28 -11.43 17.85 -5.64
CA TYR A 28 -11.57 18.99 -6.54
C TYR A 28 -12.17 20.23 -5.86
N CYS A 29 -13.06 20.07 -4.87
CA CYS A 29 -13.56 21.19 -4.07
C CYS A 29 -12.49 21.81 -3.16
N MET A 30 -11.51 21.04 -2.69
CA MET A 30 -10.37 21.54 -1.92
C MET A 30 -9.31 22.21 -2.79
N GLY A 31 -9.38 22.03 -4.11
CA GLY A 31 -8.53 22.72 -5.08
C GLY A 31 -7.44 21.86 -5.73
N GLY A 32 -7.31 20.56 -5.46
CA GLY A 32 -6.32 19.68 -6.12
C GLY A 32 -4.84 19.96 -5.79
N TRP A 33 -4.41 21.23 -5.89
CA TRP A 33 -3.11 21.78 -5.50
C TRP A 33 -2.84 21.73 -3.99
N SER A 34 -3.89 21.66 -3.17
CA SER A 34 -3.80 21.63 -1.70
C SER A 34 -3.33 20.28 -1.15
N PHE A 35 -2.87 19.40 -2.04
CA PHE A 35 -2.55 18.02 -1.73
C PHE A 35 -1.06 17.88 -1.31
N PRO A 36 -0.73 17.20 -0.18
CA PRO A 36 0.62 17.12 0.40
C PRO A 36 1.85 16.89 -0.50
N ASP A 37 1.74 16.13 -1.58
CA ASP A 37 2.85 15.86 -2.52
C ASP A 37 2.73 16.64 -3.83
N TYR A 38 1.67 17.45 -4.02
CA TYR A 38 1.49 18.25 -5.22
C TYR A 38 2.71 19.14 -5.53
N PRO A 39 3.27 19.89 -4.56
CA PRO A 39 4.48 20.69 -4.82
C PRO A 39 5.70 19.85 -5.19
N ASN A 40 5.81 18.63 -4.64
CA ASN A 40 6.88 17.69 -4.99
C ASN A 40 6.76 17.25 -6.45
N TYR A 41 5.54 16.97 -6.94
CA TYR A 41 5.34 16.61 -8.34
C TYR A 41 5.60 17.78 -9.29
N VAL A 42 5.18 19.00 -8.94
CA VAL A 42 5.51 20.20 -9.72
C VAL A 42 7.03 20.39 -9.83
N THR A 43 7.75 20.19 -8.71
CA THR A 43 9.22 20.25 -8.68
C THR A 43 9.84 19.19 -9.59
N ILE A 44 9.33 17.95 -9.56
CA ILE A 44 9.80 16.86 -10.43
C ILE A 44 9.62 17.22 -11.90
N VAL A 45 8.47 17.79 -12.29
CA VAL A 45 8.21 18.21 -13.68
C VAL A 45 9.19 19.31 -14.09
N ASN A 46 9.33 20.35 -13.27
CA ASN A 46 10.25 21.47 -13.55
C ASN A 46 11.72 21.03 -13.66
N ASN A 47 12.09 19.96 -12.95
CA ASN A 47 13.43 19.38 -12.98
C ASN A 47 13.59 18.26 -14.04
N GLY A 48 12.68 18.18 -15.04
CA GLY A 48 12.79 17.23 -16.15
C GLY A 48 12.55 15.77 -15.76
N GLY A 49 11.73 15.52 -14.73
CA GLY A 49 11.35 14.19 -14.26
C GLY A 49 12.18 13.66 -13.08
N TYR A 50 12.86 14.54 -12.34
CA TYR A 50 13.72 14.17 -11.21
C TYR A 50 13.45 15.05 -9.99
N LEU A 51 13.45 14.48 -8.79
CA LEU A 51 13.30 15.29 -7.58
C LEU A 51 14.65 15.96 -7.24
N PHE A 52 15.74 15.17 -7.22
CA PHE A 52 17.09 15.68 -6.93
C PHE A 52 18.15 15.28 -7.95
N SER A 53 18.13 14.04 -8.47
CA SER A 53 19.17 13.60 -9.42
C SER A 53 18.72 12.46 -10.34
N LYS A 54 19.53 12.20 -11.38
CA LYS A 54 19.21 11.17 -12.39
C LYS A 54 19.28 9.73 -11.89
N ASP A 55 20.04 9.51 -10.82
CA ASP A 55 20.34 8.19 -10.26
C ASP A 55 19.43 7.81 -9.07
N GLU A 56 18.42 8.64 -8.80
CA GLU A 56 17.53 8.49 -7.66
C GLU A 56 16.56 7.31 -7.82
N TYR A 57 16.09 7.06 -9.05
CA TYR A 57 15.05 6.08 -9.35
C TYR A 57 15.52 5.03 -10.36
N LEU A 58 15.37 3.75 -10.01
CA LEU A 58 15.90 2.62 -10.80
C LEU A 58 14.89 2.11 -11.83
N ALA A 59 13.60 2.06 -11.49
CA ALA A 59 12.56 1.40 -12.27
C ALA A 59 11.25 2.21 -12.46
N GLU A 60 11.10 3.39 -11.84
CA GLU A 60 9.93 4.30 -11.98
C GLU A 60 9.80 4.96 -13.37
N TRP A 61 9.86 4.19 -14.45
CA TRP A 61 9.95 4.73 -15.80
C TRP A 61 8.66 5.37 -16.29
N VAL A 62 7.49 4.81 -15.98
CA VAL A 62 6.20 5.30 -16.51
C VAL A 62 5.82 6.63 -15.88
N SER A 63 5.87 6.70 -14.54
CA SER A 63 5.59 7.94 -13.81
C SER A 63 6.60 9.03 -14.18
N ARG A 64 7.90 8.71 -14.29
CA ARG A 64 8.92 9.68 -14.72
C ARG A 64 8.77 10.11 -16.17
N PHE A 65 8.42 9.20 -17.08
CA PHE A 65 8.19 9.55 -18.48
C PHE A 65 7.05 10.58 -18.60
N PHE A 66 5.92 10.34 -17.92
CA PHE A 66 4.82 11.30 -17.87
C PHE A 66 5.25 12.67 -17.33
N LEU A 67 5.98 12.68 -16.21
CA LEU A 67 6.39 13.94 -15.57
C LEU A 67 7.50 14.67 -16.34
N SER A 68 8.40 13.95 -17.02
CA SER A 68 9.50 14.55 -17.81
C SER A 68 9.07 15.08 -19.17
N GLN A 69 8.12 14.42 -19.83
CA GLN A 69 7.65 14.80 -21.17
C GLN A 69 6.40 15.67 -21.14
N GLY A 70 5.78 15.85 -19.96
CA GLY A 70 4.52 16.56 -19.82
C GLY A 70 4.54 17.99 -20.37
N LEU A 71 5.65 18.73 -20.18
CA LEU A 71 5.79 20.09 -20.72
C LEU A 71 5.90 20.14 -22.26
N GLY A 72 6.05 19.00 -22.93
CA GLY A 72 5.91 18.91 -24.38
C GLY A 72 4.45 18.92 -24.86
N PHE A 73 3.49 18.70 -23.95
CA PHE A 73 2.05 18.62 -24.25
C PHE A 73 1.22 19.65 -23.47
N PHE A 74 1.74 20.18 -22.37
CA PHE A 74 1.06 21.12 -21.47
C PHE A 74 1.89 22.39 -21.26
N GLU A 75 1.22 23.51 -20.99
CA GLU A 75 1.87 24.83 -20.89
C GLU A 75 2.51 25.08 -19.52
N SER A 76 2.10 24.34 -18.49
CA SER A 76 2.62 24.49 -17.13
C SER A 76 2.80 23.16 -16.42
N ALA A 77 3.71 23.14 -15.44
CA ALA A 77 3.92 21.96 -14.59
C ALA A 77 2.66 21.58 -13.80
N ASP A 78 1.87 22.56 -13.38
CA ASP A 78 0.58 22.32 -12.72
C ASP A 78 -0.37 21.49 -13.58
N GLN A 79 -0.52 21.86 -14.86
CA GLN A 79 -1.36 21.12 -15.81
C GLN A 79 -0.87 19.68 -16.02
N VAL A 80 0.45 19.47 -16.03
CA VAL A 80 1.04 18.11 -16.12
C VAL A 80 0.67 17.28 -14.89
N VAL A 81 0.78 17.86 -13.69
CA VAL A 81 0.47 17.19 -12.43
C VAL A 81 -1.02 16.88 -12.32
N ASP A 82 -1.89 17.82 -12.69
CA ASP A 82 -3.34 17.63 -12.72
C ASP A 82 -3.75 16.53 -13.70
N PHE A 83 -3.14 16.49 -14.88
CA PHE A 83 -3.40 15.44 -15.87
C PHE A 83 -2.91 14.07 -15.37
N PHE A 84 -1.74 14.02 -14.74
CA PHE A 84 -1.23 12.80 -14.13
C PHE A 84 -2.13 12.31 -13.00
N ALA A 85 -2.63 13.22 -12.16
CA ALA A 85 -3.59 12.93 -11.12
C ALA A 85 -4.86 12.32 -11.72
N LEU A 86 -5.44 12.96 -12.73
CA LEU A 86 -6.62 12.46 -13.43
C LEU A 86 -6.39 11.06 -14.02
N PHE A 87 -5.24 10.82 -14.66
CA PHE A 87 -4.88 9.51 -15.20
C PHE A 87 -4.87 8.42 -14.12
N VAL A 88 -4.23 8.68 -12.97
CA VAL A 88 -4.17 7.74 -11.85
C VAL A 88 -5.57 7.51 -11.26
N GLN A 89 -6.40 8.54 -11.18
CA GLN A 89 -7.78 8.44 -10.70
C GLN A 89 -8.65 7.60 -11.64
N ILE A 90 -8.53 7.80 -12.96
CA ILE A 90 -9.19 6.95 -13.96
C ILE A 90 -8.71 5.50 -13.83
N PHE A 91 -7.40 5.29 -13.72
CA PHE A 91 -6.83 3.96 -13.50
C PHE A 91 -7.41 3.31 -12.24
N TYR A 92 -7.48 4.07 -11.14
CA TYR A 92 -8.07 3.63 -9.89
C TYR A 92 -9.54 3.20 -10.04
N ILE A 93 -10.36 4.04 -10.67
CA ILE A 93 -11.79 3.76 -10.93
C ILE A 93 -11.94 2.50 -11.78
N LEU A 94 -11.20 2.40 -12.89
CA LEU A 94 -11.23 1.24 -13.79
C LEU A 94 -10.81 -0.03 -13.04
N PHE A 95 -9.81 0.07 -12.16
CA PHE A 95 -9.38 -1.04 -11.33
C PHE A 95 -10.46 -1.47 -10.34
N VAL A 96 -11.04 -0.52 -9.59
CA VAL A 96 -12.16 -0.80 -8.67
C VAL A 96 -13.34 -1.44 -9.41
N PHE A 97 -13.67 -0.96 -10.61
CA PHE A 97 -14.75 -1.51 -11.43
C PHE A 97 -14.44 -2.93 -11.90
N TYR A 98 -13.29 -3.13 -12.55
CA TYR A 98 -12.88 -4.44 -13.06
C TYR A 98 -12.86 -5.49 -11.94
N PHE A 99 -12.23 -5.20 -10.80
CA PHE A 99 -12.10 -6.18 -9.72
C PHE A 99 -13.33 -6.31 -8.82
N GLY A 100 -14.11 -5.24 -8.64
CA GLY A 100 -15.36 -5.26 -7.89
C GLY A 100 -16.48 -6.02 -8.59
N VAL A 101 -16.53 -5.96 -9.93
CA VAL A 101 -17.60 -6.57 -10.74
C VAL A 101 -17.26 -8.00 -11.17
N THR A 102 -16.02 -8.27 -11.63
CA THR A 102 -15.75 -9.50 -12.40
C THR A 102 -15.08 -10.64 -11.63
N LYS A 103 -14.59 -10.44 -10.39
CA LYS A 103 -13.82 -11.46 -9.66
C LYS A 103 -14.54 -11.98 -8.42
N GLU A 104 -15.21 -13.12 -8.56
CA GLU A 104 -15.87 -13.83 -7.44
C GLU A 104 -14.90 -14.38 -6.39
N SER A 105 -13.64 -14.63 -6.76
CA SER A 105 -12.62 -15.20 -5.87
C SER A 105 -12.10 -14.24 -4.80
N ILE A 106 -12.37 -12.93 -4.93
CA ILE A 106 -11.96 -11.90 -3.97
C ILE A 106 -13.23 -11.31 -3.37
N SER A 107 -13.28 -11.18 -2.05
CA SER A 107 -14.41 -10.57 -1.35
C SER A 107 -14.66 -9.15 -1.88
N ARG A 108 -15.83 -8.92 -2.50
CA ARG A 108 -16.29 -7.58 -2.92
C ARG A 108 -16.31 -6.59 -1.74
N ARG A 109 -16.53 -7.09 -0.53
CA ARG A 109 -16.42 -6.33 0.72
C ARG A 109 -14.97 -5.90 0.97
N GLY A 110 -14.00 -6.77 0.73
CA GLY A 110 -12.57 -6.45 0.86
C GLY A 110 -12.12 -5.32 -0.04
N TRP A 111 -12.62 -5.31 -1.28
CA TRP A 111 -12.42 -4.20 -2.20
C TRP A 111 -13.02 -2.90 -1.69
N PHE A 112 -14.25 -2.94 -1.16
CA PHE A 112 -14.85 -1.76 -0.53
C PHE A 112 -14.00 -1.19 0.60
N PHE A 113 -13.49 -2.04 1.47
CA PHE A 113 -12.63 -1.56 2.55
C PHE A 113 -11.26 -1.10 2.07
N PHE A 114 -10.65 -1.77 1.09
CA PHE A 114 -9.42 -1.27 0.47
C PHE A 114 -9.63 0.13 -0.11
N THR A 115 -10.76 0.35 -0.77
CA THR A 115 -11.11 1.67 -1.30
C THR A 115 -11.44 2.69 -0.22
N ALA A 116 -12.15 2.31 0.83
CA ALA A 116 -12.42 3.21 1.95
C ALA A 116 -11.13 3.62 2.70
N VAL A 117 -10.25 2.66 2.95
CA VAL A 117 -9.02 2.82 3.77
C VAL A 117 -7.90 3.49 2.98
N LEU A 118 -7.64 3.01 1.77
CA LEU A 118 -6.50 3.47 0.96
C LEU A 118 -6.91 4.40 -0.17
N GLY A 119 -8.19 4.46 -0.56
CA GLY A 119 -8.68 5.38 -1.60
C GLY A 119 -8.27 6.84 -1.36
N PRO A 120 -8.43 7.42 -0.15
CA PRO A 120 -7.93 8.76 0.12
C PRO A 120 -6.45 8.89 -0.18
N LEU A 121 -5.62 7.99 0.35
CA LEU A 121 -4.18 8.02 0.12
C LEU A 121 -3.81 7.78 -1.34
N LEU A 122 -4.54 6.94 -2.07
CA LEU A 122 -4.22 6.58 -3.45
C LEU A 122 -4.66 7.67 -4.44
N ILE A 123 -5.76 8.35 -4.15
CA ILE A 123 -6.36 9.35 -5.04
C ILE A 123 -5.81 10.74 -4.77
N THR A 124 -5.37 11.00 -3.53
CA THR A 124 -4.77 12.29 -3.17
C THR A 124 -3.27 12.13 -2.99
N THR A 125 -2.79 11.21 -2.15
CA THR A 125 -1.38 11.16 -1.72
C THR A 125 -0.34 10.57 -2.67
N ALA A 126 -0.54 9.32 -3.05
CA ALA A 126 0.51 8.50 -3.60
C ALA A 126 0.37 8.35 -5.11
N LEU A 127 0.04 9.41 -5.85
CA LEU A 127 -0.38 9.31 -7.26
C LEU A 127 0.56 8.43 -8.11
N ARG A 128 1.88 8.67 -8.05
CA ARG A 128 2.85 7.85 -8.80
C ARG A 128 2.91 6.39 -8.36
N ALA A 129 2.67 6.13 -7.09
CA ALA A 129 2.82 4.82 -6.47
C ALA A 129 1.51 4.02 -6.43
N SER A 130 0.38 4.68 -6.67
CA SER A 130 -0.95 4.12 -6.49
C SER A 130 -1.22 2.92 -7.39
N PRO A 131 -0.88 2.95 -8.69
CA PRO A 131 -0.99 1.75 -9.52
C PRO A 131 -0.21 0.57 -8.95
N ALA A 132 1.01 0.81 -8.45
CA ALA A 132 1.82 -0.24 -7.84
C ALA A 132 1.20 -0.80 -6.56
N TYR A 133 0.64 0.06 -5.70
CA TYR A 133 0.01 -0.33 -4.43
C TYR A 133 -1.16 -1.27 -4.69
N ILE A 134 -1.99 -0.91 -5.67
CA ILE A 134 -3.18 -1.63 -6.07
C ILE A 134 -2.84 -2.99 -6.71
N LEU A 135 -1.86 -3.00 -7.62
CA LEU A 135 -1.43 -4.21 -8.33
C LEU A 135 -0.80 -5.24 -7.38
N ILE A 136 0.07 -4.79 -6.47
CA ILE A 136 0.69 -5.68 -5.48
C ILE A 136 -0.34 -6.23 -4.50
N ALA A 137 -1.24 -5.36 -4.01
CA ALA A 137 -2.29 -5.80 -3.11
C ALA A 137 -3.20 -6.85 -3.78
N TYR A 138 -3.50 -6.70 -5.07
CA TYR A 138 -4.21 -7.70 -5.86
C TYR A 138 -3.44 -9.03 -6.00
N ILE A 139 -2.16 -8.97 -6.35
CA ILE A 139 -1.28 -10.14 -6.49
C ILE A 139 -1.22 -10.93 -5.18
N ALA A 140 -1.05 -10.21 -4.06
CA ALA A 140 -1.01 -10.79 -2.73
C ALA A 140 -2.34 -11.45 -2.34
N ALA A 141 -3.45 -10.75 -2.59
CA ALA A 141 -4.79 -11.20 -2.22
C ALA A 141 -5.26 -12.42 -3.02
N THR A 142 -4.90 -12.52 -4.29
CA THR A 142 -5.30 -13.66 -5.12
C THR A 142 -4.56 -14.95 -4.79
N GLY A 143 -3.41 -14.88 -4.10
CA GLY A 143 -2.55 -16.05 -3.87
C GLY A 143 -2.23 -16.78 -5.17
N GLY A 144 -2.16 -16.03 -6.28
CA GLY A 144 -1.99 -16.52 -7.64
C GLY A 144 -0.74 -17.37 -7.84
N ARG A 145 -0.73 -18.15 -8.91
CA ARG A 145 0.48 -18.84 -9.37
C ARG A 145 1.30 -17.87 -10.23
N LEU A 146 2.61 -18.10 -10.33
CA LEU A 146 3.47 -17.42 -11.29
C LEU A 146 2.99 -17.77 -12.70
N ASN A 147 2.20 -16.89 -13.30
CA ASN A 147 1.68 -17.02 -14.67
C ASN A 147 1.94 -15.72 -15.43
N LEU A 148 1.68 -15.72 -16.75
CA LEU A 148 1.89 -14.54 -17.60
C LEU A 148 1.18 -13.30 -17.05
N LYS A 149 -0.04 -13.47 -16.51
CA LYS A 149 -0.79 -12.38 -15.87
C LYS A 149 -0.03 -11.78 -14.67
N PHE A 150 0.52 -12.61 -13.79
CA PHE A 150 1.35 -12.15 -12.68
C PHE A 150 2.56 -11.37 -13.17
N VAL A 151 3.27 -11.89 -14.18
CA VAL A 151 4.46 -11.23 -14.74
C VAL A 151 4.10 -9.86 -15.30
N LEU A 152 3.06 -9.77 -16.12
CA LEU A 152 2.61 -8.50 -16.72
C LEU A 152 2.19 -7.49 -15.65
N LEU A 153 1.42 -7.90 -14.64
CA LEU A 153 1.00 -7.01 -13.56
C LEU A 153 2.18 -6.58 -12.67
N SER A 154 3.18 -7.45 -12.48
CA SER A 154 4.38 -7.14 -11.68
C SER A 154 5.28 -6.16 -12.42
N LEU A 155 5.50 -6.36 -13.72
CA LEU A 155 6.24 -5.42 -14.57
C LEU A 155 5.57 -4.05 -14.59
N LEU A 156 4.24 -4.04 -14.74
CA LEU A 156 3.47 -2.80 -14.67
C LEU A 156 3.63 -2.12 -13.30
N ALA A 157 3.48 -2.85 -12.19
CA ALA A 157 3.64 -2.29 -10.85
C ALA A 157 5.04 -1.68 -10.63
N VAL A 158 6.10 -2.38 -11.05
CA VAL A 158 7.49 -1.92 -10.96
C VAL A 158 7.73 -0.68 -11.81
N SER A 159 7.11 -0.61 -13.00
CA SER A 159 7.27 0.55 -13.89
C SER A 159 6.72 1.87 -13.31
N PHE A 160 5.84 1.80 -12.31
CA PHE A 160 5.26 2.98 -11.65
C PHE A 160 6.05 3.41 -10.41
N HIS A 161 6.61 2.48 -9.63
CA HIS A 161 7.28 2.80 -8.36
C HIS A 161 8.30 1.74 -7.91
N ASP A 162 9.46 2.19 -7.42
CA ASP A 162 10.62 1.32 -7.17
C ASP A 162 10.39 0.34 -6.01
N SER A 163 9.68 0.77 -4.95
CA SER A 163 9.37 -0.11 -3.82
C SER A 163 8.50 -1.31 -4.22
N ALA A 164 7.86 -1.28 -5.39
CA ALA A 164 7.14 -2.42 -5.92
C ALA A 164 8.06 -3.59 -6.25
N LEU A 165 9.29 -3.33 -6.66
CA LEU A 165 10.28 -4.36 -7.01
C LEU A 165 10.57 -5.27 -5.82
N ILE A 166 10.75 -4.66 -4.64
CA ILE A 166 11.03 -5.41 -3.41
C ILE A 166 9.83 -6.29 -3.05
N LEU A 167 8.61 -5.79 -3.18
CA LEU A 167 7.40 -6.56 -2.86
C LEU A 167 7.13 -7.67 -3.86
N VAL A 168 7.39 -7.45 -5.16
CA VAL A 168 7.36 -8.50 -6.17
C VAL A 168 8.38 -9.59 -5.83
N ALA A 169 9.61 -9.22 -5.44
CA ALA A 169 10.64 -10.17 -5.02
C ALA A 169 10.19 -10.98 -3.79
N VAL A 170 9.61 -10.32 -2.76
CA VAL A 170 9.03 -11.01 -1.59
C VAL A 170 7.92 -11.97 -2.01
N TYR A 171 7.08 -11.60 -2.98
CA TYR A 171 6.01 -12.47 -3.48
C TYR A 171 6.56 -13.67 -4.26
N VAL A 172 7.56 -13.47 -5.14
CA VAL A 172 8.22 -14.56 -5.85
C VAL A 172 8.87 -15.52 -4.84
N ALA A 173 9.58 -15.00 -3.84
CA ALA A 173 10.15 -15.79 -2.76
C ALA A 173 9.05 -16.56 -2.00
N SER A 174 7.90 -15.94 -1.73
CA SER A 174 6.76 -16.62 -1.09
C SER A 174 6.21 -17.78 -1.93
N CYS A 175 6.21 -17.64 -3.26
CA CYS A 175 5.81 -18.70 -4.19
C CYS A 175 6.79 -19.86 -4.14
N VAL A 176 8.10 -19.58 -4.25
CA VAL A 176 9.17 -20.57 -4.18
C VAL A 176 9.13 -21.31 -2.84
N MET A 177 9.06 -20.59 -1.72
CA MET A 177 8.96 -21.19 -0.39
C MET A 177 7.71 -22.08 -0.25
N SER A 178 6.55 -21.64 -0.74
CA SER A 178 5.34 -22.47 -0.69
C SER A 178 5.44 -23.75 -1.53
N HIS A 179 6.28 -23.73 -2.56
CA HIS A 179 6.50 -24.90 -3.42
C HIS A 179 7.50 -25.87 -2.78
N MET A 180 8.58 -25.36 -2.21
CA MET A 180 9.58 -26.15 -1.49
C MET A 180 9.03 -26.76 -0.21
N PHE A 181 8.22 -26.01 0.55
CA PHE A 181 7.65 -26.44 1.82
C PHE A 181 6.13 -26.65 1.69
N LYS A 182 5.75 -27.88 1.33
CA LYS A 182 4.34 -28.26 1.11
C LYS A 182 3.43 -28.01 2.32
N VAL A 183 3.98 -28.07 3.55
CA VAL A 183 3.25 -27.78 4.78
C VAL A 183 4.14 -26.92 5.68
N ILE A 184 3.81 -25.63 5.78
CA ILE A 184 4.42 -24.73 6.76
C ILE A 184 3.45 -24.64 7.94
N GLY A 185 3.90 -25.08 9.12
CA GLY A 185 3.10 -25.09 10.32
C GLY A 185 2.76 -23.67 10.82
N GLN A 186 1.60 -23.54 11.47
CA GLN A 186 1.12 -22.26 12.01
C GLN A 186 2.14 -21.57 12.93
N ARG A 187 2.92 -22.36 13.69
CA ARG A 187 3.97 -21.88 14.61
C ARG A 187 5.06 -21.08 13.90
N PHE A 188 5.42 -21.46 12.66
CA PHE A 188 6.45 -20.75 11.89
C PHE A 188 6.01 -19.32 11.59
N TYR A 189 4.80 -19.13 11.09
CA TYR A 189 4.29 -17.79 10.83
C TYR A 189 4.16 -16.95 12.09
N LEU A 190 3.72 -17.57 13.20
CA LEU A 190 3.63 -16.88 14.49
C LEU A 190 5.01 -16.42 14.97
N CYS A 191 6.04 -17.25 14.81
CA CYS A 191 7.42 -16.88 15.12
C CYS A 191 7.86 -15.65 14.31
N LEU A 192 7.68 -15.66 12.98
CA LEU A 192 8.00 -14.51 12.12
C LEU A 192 7.26 -13.23 12.53
N MET A 193 5.97 -13.35 12.87
CA MET A 193 5.22 -12.20 13.37
C MET A 193 5.82 -11.70 14.70
N TRP A 194 6.11 -12.55 15.67
CA TRP A 194 6.75 -12.11 16.92
C TRP A 194 8.12 -11.47 16.71
N CYS A 195 8.94 -11.99 15.79
CA CYS A 195 10.19 -11.37 15.39
C CYS A 195 9.96 -9.96 14.82
N SER A 196 8.98 -9.79 13.93
CA SER A 196 8.66 -8.47 13.40
C SER A 196 8.14 -7.49 14.46
N LEU A 197 7.39 -7.95 15.47
CA LEU A 197 6.97 -7.11 16.59
C LEU A 197 8.16 -6.66 17.44
N ALA A 198 9.06 -7.59 17.75
CA ALA A 198 10.29 -7.28 18.48
C ALA A 198 11.12 -6.23 17.75
N LEU A 199 11.24 -6.33 16.42
CA LEU A 199 11.92 -5.32 15.60
C LEU A 199 11.23 -3.95 15.63
N ILE A 200 9.90 -3.89 15.63
CA ILE A 200 9.16 -2.61 15.74
C ILE A 200 9.37 -1.97 17.11
N LEU A 201 9.29 -2.77 18.19
CA LEU A 201 9.44 -2.26 19.56
C LEU A 201 10.88 -1.83 19.84
N LEU A 202 11.85 -2.61 19.38
CA LEU A 202 13.29 -2.37 19.55
C LEU A 202 13.90 -1.59 18.38
N SER A 203 13.10 -0.87 17.60
CA SER A 203 13.55 -0.26 16.34
C SER A 203 14.72 0.69 16.54
N GLN A 204 14.81 1.37 17.69
CA GLN A 204 15.87 2.31 18.02
C GLN A 204 17.20 1.59 18.31
N GLN A 205 17.16 0.48 19.04
CA GLN A 205 18.34 -0.37 19.29
C GLN A 205 18.80 -1.03 17.98
N VAL A 206 17.85 -1.48 17.15
CA VAL A 206 18.13 -2.06 15.84
C VAL A 206 18.75 -1.02 14.89
N ALA A 207 18.25 0.22 14.90
CA ALA A 207 18.81 1.33 14.14
C ALA A 207 20.28 1.58 14.52
N PHE A 208 20.60 1.57 15.81
CA PHE A 208 21.97 1.75 16.29
C PHE A 208 22.91 0.66 15.78
N VAL A 209 22.49 -0.62 15.85
CA VAL A 209 23.29 -1.75 15.34
C VAL A 209 23.45 -1.65 13.82
N LEU A 210 22.37 -1.37 13.09
CA LEU A 210 22.41 -1.23 11.63
C LEU A 210 23.29 -0.06 11.20
N PHE A 211 23.19 1.08 11.87
CA PHE A 211 24.05 2.23 11.61
C PHE A 211 25.53 1.87 11.79
N SER A 212 25.89 1.13 12.85
CA SER A 212 27.27 0.67 13.09
C SER A 212 27.83 -0.26 11.99
N VAL A 213 26.96 -0.96 11.27
CA VAL A 213 27.33 -1.85 10.16
C VAL A 213 27.36 -1.08 8.84
N VAL A 214 26.33 -0.27 8.57
CA VAL A 214 26.15 0.50 7.34
C VAL A 214 27.19 1.60 7.21
N SER A 215 27.56 2.28 8.30
CA SER A 215 28.65 3.26 8.32
C SER A 215 30.03 2.70 7.95
N LYS A 216 30.20 1.37 8.03
CA LYS A 216 31.43 0.69 7.59
C LYS A 216 31.37 0.27 6.11
N LEU A 217 30.20 0.38 5.47
CA LEU A 217 29.99 0.07 4.08
C LEU A 217 29.92 1.39 3.30
N ASP A 218 30.80 1.56 2.32
CA ASP A 218 30.86 2.77 1.51
C ASP A 218 29.69 2.82 0.50
N ILE A 219 28.49 3.14 0.99
CA ILE A 219 27.22 3.07 0.23
C ILE A 219 26.96 4.39 -0.54
N GLY A 220 27.96 5.27 -0.64
CA GLY A 220 27.88 6.51 -1.43
C GLY A 220 26.77 7.47 -0.95
N ILE A 221 26.19 8.22 -1.88
CA ILE A 221 25.20 9.30 -1.62
C ILE A 221 23.97 8.82 -0.83
N ARG A 222 23.64 7.52 -0.87
CA ARG A 222 22.52 6.93 -0.10
C ARG A 222 22.81 6.79 1.40
N SER A 223 24.06 7.01 1.83
CA SER A 223 24.44 7.11 3.25
C SER A 223 23.79 8.31 3.94
N VAL A 224 23.35 9.34 3.20
CA VAL A 224 22.70 10.55 3.75
C VAL A 224 21.44 10.22 4.55
N TYR A 225 20.69 9.19 4.16
CA TYR A 225 19.52 8.70 4.91
C TYR A 225 19.86 8.07 6.26
N PHE A 226 21.14 7.80 6.51
CA PHE A 226 21.64 7.19 7.74
C PHE A 226 22.44 8.18 8.60
N GLN A 227 22.76 9.38 8.11
CA GLN A 227 23.69 10.31 8.78
C GLN A 227 23.20 10.83 10.15
N GLU A 228 21.90 10.84 10.38
CA GLU A 228 21.31 11.16 11.68
C GLU A 228 20.64 9.91 12.25
N LEU A 229 20.94 9.58 13.52
CA LEU A 229 20.21 8.55 14.25
C LEU A 229 18.73 8.97 14.31
N PRO A 230 17.81 8.22 13.66
CA PRO A 230 16.42 8.65 13.61
C PRO A 230 15.83 8.59 15.02
N GLU A 231 15.42 9.75 15.56
CA GLU A 231 14.54 9.77 16.72
C GLU A 231 13.21 9.13 16.34
N THR A 232 13.00 7.91 16.82
CA THR A 232 11.82 7.16 16.41
C THR A 232 10.56 7.70 17.10
N SER A 233 9.62 8.23 16.34
CA SER A 233 8.34 8.76 16.81
C SER A 233 7.46 7.66 17.40
N ILE A 234 7.02 7.86 18.64
CA ILE A 234 6.11 6.95 19.34
C ILE A 234 4.81 6.75 18.56
N VAL A 235 4.28 7.82 17.93
CA VAL A 235 3.03 7.76 17.16
C VAL A 235 3.17 6.82 15.96
N LYS A 236 4.30 6.90 15.25
CA LYS A 236 4.58 6.04 14.09
C LYS A 236 4.82 4.58 14.52
N LYS A 237 5.44 4.34 15.68
CA LYS A 237 5.53 2.99 16.28
C LYS A 237 4.15 2.40 16.58
N ILE A 238 3.25 3.19 17.18
CA ILE A 238 1.87 2.74 17.44
C ILE A 238 1.18 2.36 16.13
N PHE A 239 1.31 3.18 15.10
CA PHE A 239 0.77 2.87 13.77
C PHE A 239 1.32 1.55 13.20
N MET A 240 2.63 1.32 13.32
CA MET A 240 3.27 0.07 12.93
C MET A 240 2.76 -1.16 13.71
N VAL A 241 2.52 -1.00 15.02
CA VAL A 241 1.90 -2.04 15.86
C VAL A 241 0.47 -2.34 15.42
N VAL A 242 -0.32 -1.34 15.05
CA VAL A 242 -1.67 -1.55 14.51
C VAL A 242 -1.60 -2.39 13.22
N ILE A 243 -0.68 -2.07 12.30
CA ILE A 243 -0.47 -2.84 11.07
C ILE A 243 0.00 -4.27 11.38
N TRP A 244 0.82 -4.44 12.42
CA TRP A 244 1.23 -5.75 12.89
C TRP A 244 0.04 -6.59 13.39
N VAL A 245 -0.84 -6.02 14.22
CA VAL A 245 -2.06 -6.70 14.72
C VAL A 245 -2.96 -7.11 13.56
N VAL A 246 -3.07 -6.20 12.58
CA VAL A 246 -3.74 -6.40 11.31
C VAL A 246 -3.15 -7.60 10.58
N ALA A 247 -1.84 -7.67 10.39
CA ALA A 247 -1.19 -8.79 9.71
C ALA A 247 -1.26 -10.11 10.51
N TYR A 248 -1.07 -10.07 11.82
CA TYR A 248 -1.11 -11.24 12.71
C TYR A 248 -2.43 -11.98 12.62
N THR A 249 -3.53 -11.24 12.57
CA THR A 249 -4.87 -11.81 12.40
C THR A 249 -5.10 -12.37 10.98
N THR A 250 -4.35 -11.92 9.96
CA THR A 250 -4.35 -12.50 8.59
C THR A 250 -3.72 -13.86 8.58
N VAL A 251 -2.58 -13.98 9.25
CA VAL A 251 -1.83 -15.22 9.39
C VAL A 251 -2.62 -16.28 10.16
N LYS A 252 -3.37 -15.88 11.20
CA LYS A 252 -4.24 -16.78 11.98
C LYS A 252 -5.46 -17.30 11.22
N ASN A 253 -5.89 -16.62 10.15
CA ASN A 253 -7.06 -17.06 9.40
C ASN A 253 -6.75 -18.33 8.58
N LEU A 254 -7.51 -19.40 8.80
CA LEU A 254 -7.35 -20.66 8.08
C LEU A 254 -7.77 -20.58 6.60
N THR A 255 -8.65 -19.65 6.24
CA THR A 255 -9.11 -19.50 4.84
C THR A 255 -8.09 -18.80 3.94
N VAL A 256 -7.07 -18.17 4.52
CA VAL A 256 -6.02 -17.46 3.76
C VAL A 256 -4.99 -18.46 3.27
N ASN A 257 -4.65 -18.38 1.98
CA ASN A 257 -3.67 -19.24 1.34
C ASN A 257 -2.28 -19.10 2.01
N THR A 258 -1.59 -20.22 2.19
CA THR A 258 -0.18 -20.32 2.63
C THR A 258 0.72 -19.29 1.95
N ARG A 259 0.63 -19.12 0.62
CA ARG A 259 1.44 -18.14 -0.13
C ARG A 259 1.23 -16.72 0.37
N THR A 260 -0.02 -16.32 0.53
CA THR A 260 -0.39 -15.01 1.05
C THR A 260 0.07 -14.83 2.49
N LYS A 261 0.04 -15.88 3.32
CA LYS A 261 0.59 -15.83 4.69
C LYS A 261 2.10 -15.59 4.70
N ILE A 262 2.86 -16.31 3.88
CA ILE A 262 4.32 -16.13 3.75
C ILE A 262 4.61 -14.71 3.26
N PHE A 263 3.90 -14.24 2.23
CA PHE A 263 4.04 -12.89 1.73
C PHE A 263 3.79 -11.85 2.82
N VAL A 264 2.65 -11.92 3.52
CA VAL A 264 2.32 -10.97 4.60
C VAL A 264 3.38 -11.00 5.71
N CYS A 265 3.81 -12.17 6.18
CA CYS A 265 4.88 -12.26 7.18
C CYS A 265 6.18 -11.62 6.70
N GLY A 266 6.62 -11.94 5.47
CA GLY A 266 7.83 -11.39 4.88
C GLY A 266 7.76 -9.88 4.70
N SER A 267 6.62 -9.36 4.23
CA SER A 267 6.45 -7.92 4.03
C SER A 267 6.35 -7.15 5.36
N VAL A 268 5.72 -7.69 6.40
CA VAL A 268 5.71 -7.05 7.74
C VAL A 268 7.11 -7.02 8.33
N LEU A 269 7.87 -8.11 8.21
CA LEU A 269 9.26 -8.18 8.67
C LEU A 269 10.13 -7.15 7.95
N LEU A 270 10.03 -7.09 6.62
CA LEU A 270 10.73 -6.09 5.82
C LEU A 270 10.32 -4.67 6.22
N THR A 271 9.03 -4.42 6.42
CA THR A 271 8.54 -3.10 6.85
C THR A 271 9.10 -2.72 8.22
N ALA A 272 9.19 -3.67 9.15
CA ALA A 272 9.80 -3.44 10.47
C ALA A 272 11.29 -3.09 10.35
N ILE A 273 12.04 -3.79 9.48
CA ILE A 273 13.46 -3.48 9.21
C ILE A 273 13.60 -2.10 8.55
N SER A 274 12.80 -1.83 7.52
CA SER A 274 12.79 -0.54 6.83
C SER A 274 12.43 0.60 7.77
N PHE A 275 11.48 0.40 8.69
CA PHE A 275 11.09 1.40 9.68
C PHE A 275 12.22 1.71 10.67
N SER A 276 13.00 0.70 11.08
CA SER A 276 14.19 0.90 11.91
C SER A 276 15.31 1.66 11.18
N LEU A 277 15.40 1.52 9.86
CA LEU A 277 16.40 2.21 9.03
C LEU A 277 15.96 3.65 8.69
N SER A 278 14.70 3.84 8.33
CA SER A 278 14.10 5.12 8.00
C SER A 278 12.59 5.05 8.22
N GLU A 279 12.09 5.86 9.14
CA GLU A 279 10.66 5.86 9.46
C GLU A 279 9.77 6.14 8.25
N VAL A 280 10.21 7.06 7.38
CA VAL A 280 9.48 7.49 6.19
C VAL A 280 9.35 6.33 5.20
N VAL A 281 10.45 5.60 4.98
CA VAL A 281 10.48 4.43 4.11
C VAL A 281 9.62 3.31 4.70
N GLY A 282 9.75 3.06 6.01
CA GLY A 282 8.95 2.07 6.73
C GLY A 282 7.44 2.31 6.59
N ILE A 283 6.97 3.55 6.77
CA ILE A 283 5.55 3.89 6.65
C ILE A 283 5.04 3.65 5.23
N ARG A 284 5.80 4.02 4.19
CA ARG A 284 5.44 3.78 2.80
C ARG A 284 5.28 2.28 2.50
N PHE A 285 6.20 1.44 2.98
CA PHE A 285 6.07 -0.02 2.87
C PHE A 285 4.87 -0.56 3.66
N ALA A 286 4.57 0.02 4.82
CA ALA A 286 3.47 -0.41 5.67
C ALA A 286 2.10 -0.27 4.97
N LEU A 287 1.94 0.74 4.10
CA LEU A 287 0.74 0.92 3.28
C LEU A 287 0.51 -0.25 2.30
N TYR A 288 1.58 -0.77 1.68
CA TYR A 288 1.49 -1.96 0.82
C TYR A 288 1.07 -3.20 1.59
N VAL A 289 1.64 -3.38 2.79
CA VAL A 289 1.32 -4.50 3.69
C VAL A 289 -0.12 -4.44 4.15
N LEU A 290 -0.58 -3.25 4.55
CA LEU A 290 -1.94 -3.00 4.97
C LEU A 290 -2.93 -3.27 3.83
N GLY A 291 -2.69 -2.73 2.64
CA GLY A 291 -3.53 -2.97 1.45
C GLY A 291 -3.62 -4.45 1.09
N SER A 292 -2.48 -5.15 1.12
CA SER A 292 -2.42 -6.59 0.88
C SER A 292 -3.20 -7.38 1.94
N CYS A 293 -3.08 -7.02 3.21
CA CYS A 293 -3.83 -7.66 4.30
C CYS A 293 -5.34 -7.42 4.21
N VAL A 294 -5.76 -6.20 3.86
CA VAL A 294 -7.16 -5.82 3.71
C VAL A 294 -7.82 -6.61 2.58
N LEU A 295 -7.16 -6.69 1.41
CA LEU A 295 -7.67 -7.44 0.26
C LEU A 295 -7.61 -8.96 0.47
N ALA A 296 -6.51 -9.49 1.01
CA ALA A 296 -6.34 -10.93 1.26
C ALA A 296 -7.36 -11.48 2.28
N LYS A 297 -7.74 -10.68 3.28
CA LYS A 297 -8.74 -11.04 4.28
C LYS A 297 -10.17 -10.78 3.84
N GLY A 298 -10.35 -9.88 2.87
CA GLY A 298 -11.66 -9.54 2.38
C GLY A 298 -12.49 -8.59 3.26
N ALA A 299 -11.88 -7.82 4.19
CA ALA A 299 -12.41 -6.56 4.78
C ALA A 299 -11.73 -6.03 6.07
N PHE A 300 -11.04 -6.84 6.89
CA PHE A 300 -11.05 -6.72 8.38
C PHE A 300 -12.48 -6.89 8.91
N LEU A 301 -12.84 -7.74 9.87
CA LEU A 301 -12.20 -8.57 10.89
C LEU A 301 -13.11 -9.83 10.99
N PHE A 302 -12.58 -11.00 11.35
CA PHE A 302 -13.32 -12.23 11.72
C PHE A 302 -14.46 -12.79 10.83
N SER A 303 -14.74 -12.24 9.65
CA SER A 303 -16.00 -12.47 8.91
C SER A 303 -15.81 -12.82 7.45
N GLY A 304 -14.76 -13.59 7.13
CA GLY A 304 -14.86 -14.49 5.97
C GLY A 304 -16.07 -15.44 6.11
N GLN A 305 -16.56 -15.64 7.35
CA GLN A 305 -17.83 -16.27 7.65
C GLN A 305 -18.95 -15.23 7.77
N HIS A 306 -20.03 -15.44 7.02
CA HIS A 306 -21.28 -14.66 7.10
C HIS A 306 -21.86 -14.53 8.51
N ASN A 307 -21.47 -15.40 9.46
CA ASN A 307 -22.04 -15.52 10.80
C ASN A 307 -21.18 -14.93 11.94
N SER A 308 -20.15 -14.13 11.63
CA SER A 308 -19.27 -13.58 12.68
C SER A 308 -19.96 -12.49 13.51
N ARG A 309 -19.96 -12.64 14.84
CA ARG A 309 -20.51 -11.67 15.81
C ARG A 309 -19.76 -10.32 15.84
N TYR A 310 -18.58 -10.22 15.23
CA TYR A 310 -17.71 -9.04 15.33
C TYR A 310 -17.83 -8.04 14.17
N ARG A 311 -18.71 -8.31 13.18
CA ARG A 311 -18.86 -7.52 11.94
C ARG A 311 -18.98 -6.00 12.16
N GLN A 312 -19.60 -5.57 13.26
CA GLN A 312 -19.80 -4.14 13.57
C GLN A 312 -18.50 -3.47 14.05
N ILE A 313 -17.69 -4.17 14.83
CA ILE A 313 -16.40 -3.65 15.33
C ILE A 313 -15.44 -3.40 14.16
N ASP A 314 -15.51 -4.24 13.14
CA ASP A 314 -14.73 -4.11 11.90
C ASP A 314 -14.99 -2.78 11.18
N VAL A 315 -16.28 -2.44 11.04
CA VAL A 315 -16.72 -1.22 10.37
C VAL A 315 -16.26 -0.03 11.19
N VAL A 316 -16.36 -0.10 12.52
CA VAL A 316 -15.90 0.95 13.43
C VAL A 316 -14.39 1.17 13.31
N LEU A 317 -13.58 0.11 13.27
CA LEU A 317 -12.13 0.22 13.11
C LEU A 317 -11.72 0.78 11.74
N ALA A 318 -12.41 0.38 10.69
CA ALA A 318 -12.19 0.92 9.36
C ALA A 318 -12.60 2.40 9.26
N VAL A 319 -13.72 2.78 9.88
CA VAL A 319 -14.17 4.17 9.97
C VAL A 319 -13.20 4.99 10.82
N ALA A 320 -12.72 4.46 11.95
CA ALA A 320 -11.73 5.13 12.79
C ALA A 320 -10.41 5.35 12.04
N TYR A 321 -9.92 4.33 11.32
CA TYR A 321 -8.74 4.46 10.46
C TYR A 321 -8.98 5.48 9.34
N PHE A 322 -10.14 5.43 8.69
CA PHE A 322 -10.53 6.40 7.65
C PHE A 322 -10.50 7.83 8.21
N CYS A 323 -11.13 8.08 9.36
CA CYS A 323 -11.12 9.37 10.02
C CYS A 323 -9.69 9.82 10.37
N LEU A 324 -8.82 8.91 10.83
CA LEU A 324 -7.43 9.22 11.14
C LEU A 324 -6.63 9.63 9.89
N VAL A 325 -6.76 8.87 8.80
CA VAL A 325 -6.11 9.18 7.52
C VAL A 325 -6.64 10.49 6.95
N PHE A 326 -7.95 10.71 7.00
CA PHE A 326 -8.56 11.94 6.48
C PHE A 326 -8.18 13.17 7.32
N MET A 327 -8.10 13.01 8.65
CA MET A 327 -7.58 14.05 9.55
C MET A 327 -6.12 14.38 9.26
N ASP A 328 -5.28 13.39 8.95
CA ASP A 328 -3.88 13.61 8.59
C ASP A 328 -3.77 14.35 7.24
N ILE A 329 -4.55 13.95 6.24
CA ILE A 329 -4.65 14.66 4.95
C ILE A 329 -5.10 16.11 5.16
N LEU A 330 -6.16 16.35 5.95
CA LEU A 330 -6.66 17.70 6.23
C LEU A 330 -5.67 18.55 7.03
N ARG A 331 -4.95 17.94 7.98
CA ARG A 331 -3.91 18.63 8.76
C ARG A 331 -2.77 19.07 7.85
N ASN A 332 -2.31 18.18 6.98
CA ASN A 332 -1.22 18.49 6.06
C ASN A 332 -1.66 19.48 4.97
N ALA A 333 -2.93 19.45 4.54
CA ALA A 333 -3.49 20.43 3.60
C ALA A 333 -3.68 21.85 4.20
N ARG A 334 -3.82 21.97 5.52
CA ARG A 334 -3.94 23.28 6.22
C ARG A 334 -2.59 23.89 6.62
N GLY A 335 -1.51 23.11 6.54
CA GLY A 335 -0.15 23.55 6.87
C GLY A 335 0.69 23.96 5.66
N ALA A 336 0.11 23.98 4.47
CA ALA A 336 0.72 24.40 3.21
C ALA A 336 0.28 25.83 2.85
#